data_AF-A0A1C4R371-F1
#
_entry.id   AF-A0A1C4R371-F1
#
_cell.length_a   1.000
_cell.length_b   1.000
_cell.length_c   1.000
_cell.angle_alpha   90.00
_cell.angle_beta   90.00
_cell.angle_gamma   90.00
#
_symmetry.space_group_name_H-M   'P 1'
#
loop_
_entity.id
_entity.type
_entity.pdbx_description
1 polymer ?
#
loop_
_entity_poly.entity_id
_entity_poly.type
_entity_poly.pdbx_seq_one_letter_code
_entity_poly.pdbx_strand_id
1 'polypeptide(L)'
;MSRLVPVMRELALMPEHERREIIEDLVVRELKSALFMTEEEDLPLETGFFDLGLTSLKLSEVKSVLESTLDCEIQTTVLFRRPTPEQLIDHLTD
;
A
#
# COMPACT_ATOMS: atom_id res chain seq x y z
N MET A 1 11.88 -11.91 -9.52
CA MET A 1 13.02 -10.96 -9.39
C MET A 1 12.54 -9.86 -8.48
N SER A 2 13.04 -9.79 -7.24
CA SER A 2 12.62 -8.72 -6.31
C SER A 2 13.06 -7.39 -6.90
N ARG A 3 12.11 -6.65 -7.47
CA ARG A 3 12.31 -5.25 -7.86
C ARG A 3 12.62 -4.52 -6.56
N LEU A 4 13.80 -3.91 -6.45
CA LEU A 4 14.13 -3.08 -5.29
C LEU A 4 13.14 -1.92 -5.29
N VAL A 5 12.27 -1.88 -4.28
CA VAL A 5 11.34 -0.78 -4.09
C VAL A 5 12.14 0.39 -3.50
N PRO A 6 12.15 1.57 -4.15
CA PRO A 6 12.82 2.74 -3.62
C PRO A 6 12.13 3.25 -2.34
N VAL A 7 12.91 3.84 -1.44
CA VAL A 7 12.40 4.47 -0.21
C VAL A 7 11.73 5.82 -0.52
N MET A 8 10.91 6.35 0.41
CA MET A 8 10.14 7.59 0.23
C MET A 8 10.98 8.78 -0.23
N ARG A 9 12.20 8.93 0.31
CA ARG A 9 13.11 10.02 -0.07
C ARG A 9 13.54 9.97 -1.54
N GLU A 10 13.61 8.77 -2.13
CA GLU A 10 13.98 8.58 -3.54
C GLU A 10 12.75 8.77 -4.42
N LEU A 11 11.62 8.20 -4.01
CA LEU A 11 10.31 8.41 -4.64
C LEU A 11 9.95 9.90 -4.73
N ALA A 12 10.29 10.70 -3.71
CA ALA A 12 10.07 12.14 -3.70
C ALA A 12 10.87 12.92 -4.77
N LEU A 13 11.93 12.33 -5.33
CA LEU A 13 12.72 12.91 -6.42
C LEU A 13 12.20 12.50 -7.81
N MET A 14 11.27 11.54 -7.85
CA MET A 14 10.70 10.99 -9.07
C MET A 14 9.46 11.77 -9.50
N PRO A 15 9.06 11.70 -10.78
CA PRO A 15 7.78 12.24 -11.23
C PRO A 15 6.60 11.62 -10.46
N GLU A 16 5.56 12.42 -10.20
CA GLU A 16 4.39 11.98 -9.44
C GLU A 16 3.75 10.70 -9.99
N HIS A 17 3.66 10.56 -11.32
CA HIS A 17 3.11 9.36 -11.96
C HIS A 17 3.96 8.11 -11.67
N GLU A 18 5.29 8.20 -11.79
CA GLU A 18 6.19 7.08 -11.58
C GLU A 18 6.22 6.68 -10.10
N ARG A 19 6.22 7.68 -9.19
CA ARG A 19 6.07 7.47 -7.75
C ARG A 19 4.76 6.74 -7.44
N ARG A 20 3.64 7.19 -8.01
CA ARG A 20 2.32 6.59 -7.80
C ARG A 20 2.28 5.15 -8.29
N GLU A 21 2.80 4.85 -9.48
CA GLU A 21 2.85 3.48 -10.01
C GLU A 21 3.64 2.54 -9.10
N ILE A 22 4.78 2.98 -8.57
CA ILE A 22 5.60 2.17 -7.67
C ILE A 22 4.90 1.93 -6.32
N ILE A 23 4.30 2.97 -5.75
CA ILE A 23 3.56 2.87 -4.48
C ILE A 23 2.33 2.00 -4.64
N GLU A 24 1.58 2.16 -5.74
CA GLU A 24 0.41 1.36 -6.07
C GLU A 24 0.78 -0.12 -6.21
N ASP A 25 1.80 -0.45 -7.01
CA ASP A 25 2.28 -1.84 -7.16
C ASP A 25 2.65 -2.47 -5.80
N LEU A 26 3.38 -1.71 -4.96
CA LEU A 26 3.74 -2.15 -3.63
C LEU A 26 2.49 -2.42 -2.77
N VAL A 27 1.60 -1.43 -2.64
CA VAL A 27 0.40 -1.53 -1.80
C VAL A 27 -0.49 -2.69 -2.26
N VAL A 28 -0.73 -2.81 -3.58
CA VAL A 28 -1.52 -3.88 -4.17
C VAL A 28 -0.90 -5.24 -3.88
N ARG A 29 0.41 -5.39 -4.05
CA ARG A 29 1.11 -6.64 -3.77
C ARG A 29 1.00 -7.06 -2.31
N GLU A 30 1.23 -6.13 -1.38
CA GLU A 30 1.15 -6.43 0.05
C GLU A 30 -0.31 -6.76 0.47
N LEU A 31 -1.30 -6.06 -0.08
CA LEU A 31 -2.71 -6.34 0.16
C LEU A 31 -3.16 -7.69 -0.42
N LYS A 32 -2.77 -8.01 -1.65
CA LYS A 32 -3.03 -9.33 -2.26
C LYS A 32 -2.41 -10.44 -1.44
N SER A 33 -1.17 -10.28 -0.99
CA SER A 33 -0.51 -11.22 -0.09
C SER A 33 -1.27 -11.41 1.23
N ALA A 34 -1.71 -10.30 1.82
CA ALA A 34 -2.52 -10.29 3.05
C ALA A 34 -3.89 -10.99 2.89
N LEU A 35 -4.49 -10.88 1.71
CA LEU A 35 -5.77 -11.48 1.34
C LEU A 35 -5.65 -12.90 0.78
N PHE A 36 -4.43 -13.44 0.67
CA PHE A 36 -4.14 -14.72 0.01
C PHE A 36 -4.62 -14.77 -1.46
N MET A 37 -4.64 -13.61 -2.11
CA MET A 37 -4.92 -13.47 -3.54
C MET A 37 -3.67 -13.75 -4.37
N THR A 38 -3.89 -14.27 -5.56
CA THR A 38 -2.85 -14.46 -6.58
C THR A 38 -2.54 -13.15 -7.31
N GLU A 39 -1.38 -13.09 -7.96
CA GLU A 39 -0.97 -11.91 -8.74
C GLU A 39 -1.97 -11.59 -9.87
N GLU A 40 -2.63 -12.62 -10.43
CA GLU A 40 -3.59 -12.53 -11.52
C GLU A 40 -4.99 -12.02 -11.10
N GLU A 41 -5.31 -12.04 -9.80
CA GLU A 41 -6.61 -11.56 -9.31
C GLU A 41 -6.65 -10.04 -9.23
N ASP A 42 -7.76 -9.43 -9.64
CA ASP A 42 -7.95 -7.99 -9.51
C ASP A 42 -8.32 -7.62 -8.07
N LEU A 43 -7.57 -6.66 -7.50
CA LEU A 43 -7.86 -6.09 -6.19
C LEU A 43 -8.70 -4.81 -6.38
N PRO A 44 -9.94 -4.74 -5.88
CA PRO A 44 -10.74 -3.54 -6.04
C PRO A 44 -10.25 -2.43 -5.10
N LEU A 45 -9.61 -1.41 -5.67
CA LEU A 45 -8.95 -0.31 -4.94
C LEU A 45 -9.93 0.67 -4.28
N GLU A 46 -11.17 0.72 -4.77
CA GLU A 46 -12.24 1.56 -4.22
C GLU A 46 -12.97 0.86 -3.06
N THR A 47 -12.73 -0.42 -2.85
CA THR A 47 -13.38 -1.21 -1.78
C THR A 47 -12.61 -1.06 -0.47
N GLY A 48 -13.36 -0.88 0.62
CA GLY A 48 -12.76 -0.75 1.95
C GLY A 48 -12.03 -2.00 2.40
N PHE A 49 -10.94 -1.86 3.17
CA PHE A 49 -10.11 -2.96 3.66
C PHE A 49 -10.92 -4.05 4.36
N PHE A 50 -11.89 -3.68 5.20
CA PHE A 50 -12.72 -4.65 5.92
C PHE A 50 -13.73 -5.37 5.02
N ASP A 51 -14.19 -4.71 3.96
CA ASP A 51 -15.13 -5.29 2.98
C ASP A 51 -14.39 -6.26 2.03
N LEU A 52 -13.12 -5.97 1.73
CA LEU A 52 -12.17 -6.89 1.10
C LEU A 52 -11.87 -8.13 1.97
N GLY A 53 -12.21 -8.10 3.26
CA GLY A 53 -11.92 -9.18 4.22
C GLY A 53 -10.58 -9.03 4.96
N LEU A 54 -9.90 -7.89 4.87
CA LEU A 54 -8.76 -7.62 5.74
C LEU A 54 -9.22 -7.48 7.19
N THR A 55 -8.38 -7.97 8.09
CA THR A 55 -8.52 -7.77 9.53
C THR A 55 -7.58 -6.68 10.01
N SER A 56 -7.84 -6.09 11.18
CA SER A 56 -6.93 -5.10 11.79
C SER A 56 -5.51 -5.61 11.97
N LEU A 57 -5.36 -6.92 12.24
CA LEU A 57 -4.04 -7.57 12.33
C LEU A 57 -3.35 -7.53 10.97
N LYS A 58 -4.03 -7.99 9.91
CA LYS A 58 -3.49 -7.99 8.54
C LYS A 58 -3.13 -6.58 8.07
N LEU A 59 -3.97 -5.60 8.38
CA LEU A 59 -3.70 -4.19 8.08
C LEU A 59 -2.46 -3.67 8.80
N SER A 60 -2.25 -4.07 10.06
CA SER A 60 -1.07 -3.68 10.82
C SER A 60 0.20 -4.35 10.28
N GLU A 61 0.12 -5.59 9.80
CA GLU A 61 1.22 -6.28 9.12
C GLU A 61 1.58 -5.57 7.81
N VAL A 62 0.59 -5.31 6.95
CA VAL A 62 0.79 -4.54 5.70
C VAL A 62 1.41 -3.18 5.99
N LYS A 63 0.89 -2.45 6.98
CA LYS A 63 1.45 -1.17 7.42
C LYS A 63 2.93 -1.29 7.78
N SER A 64 3.28 -2.27 8.61
CA SER A 64 4.66 -2.48 9.06
C SER A 64 5.60 -2.82 7.91
N VAL A 65 5.14 -3.59 6.91
CA VAL A 65 5.95 -3.91 5.72
C VAL A 65 6.14 -2.67 4.85
N LEU A 66 5.10 -1.88 4.64
CA LEU A 66 5.17 -0.62 3.90
C LEU A 66 6.14 0.35 4.58
N GLU A 67 6.01 0.57 5.89
CA GLU A 67 6.90 1.42 6.69
C GLU A 67 8.37 0.96 6.57
N SER A 68 8.62 -0.34 6.68
CA SER A 68 9.98 -0.90 6.56
C SER A 68 10.53 -0.84 5.14
N THR A 69 9.69 -0.94 4.12
CA THR A 69 10.11 -0.94 2.71
C THR A 69 10.37 0.48 2.21
N LEU A 70 9.50 1.41 2.61
CA LEU A 70 9.53 2.79 2.18
C LEU A 70 10.39 3.68 3.11
N ASP A 71 10.88 3.13 4.23
CA ASP A 71 11.62 3.87 5.27
C ASP A 71 10.82 5.08 5.76
N CYS A 72 9.55 4.86 6.10
CA CYS A 72 8.60 5.91 6.49
C CYS A 72 7.71 5.50 7.67
N GLU A 73 6.96 6.46 8.21
CA GLU A 73 5.98 6.22 9.27
C GLU A 73 4.56 6.50 8.73
N ILE A 74 3.69 5.50 8.80
CA ILE A 74 2.29 5.59 8.38
C ILE A 74 1.42 5.67 9.63
N GLN A 75 0.76 6.80 9.86
CA GLN A 75 -0.12 6.91 11.02
C GLN A 75 -1.30 5.93 10.89
N THR A 76 -1.56 5.14 11.94
CA THR A 76 -2.69 4.20 11.97
C THR A 76 -4.03 4.89 11.77
N THR A 77 -4.15 6.17 12.18
CA THR A 77 -5.33 7.01 11.95
C THR A 77 -5.69 7.15 10.48
N VAL A 78 -4.73 7.06 9.56
CA VAL A 78 -4.95 7.07 8.12
C VAL A 78 -5.70 5.82 7.71
N LEU A 79 -5.29 4.63 8.16
CA LEU A 79 -5.96 3.37 7.82
C LEU A 79 -7.42 3.33 8.28
N PHE A 80 -7.76 4.06 9.36
CA PHE A 80 -9.13 4.19 9.84
C PHE A 80 -9.93 5.29 9.13
N ARG A 81 -9.31 6.40 8.74
CA ARG A 81 -9.99 7.51 8.04
C ARG A 81 -10.14 7.28 6.55
N ARG A 82 -9.15 6.62 5.97
CA ARG A 82 -8.99 6.33 4.56
C ARG A 82 -8.98 4.81 4.39
N PRO A 83 -10.14 4.15 4.53
CA PRO A 83 -10.20 2.70 4.63
C PRO A 83 -10.05 1.99 3.29
N THR A 84 -9.73 2.67 2.19
CA THR A 84 -9.59 2.03 0.88
C THR A 84 -8.12 2.00 0.41
N PRO A 85 -7.71 0.99 -0.38
CA PRO A 85 -6.39 0.94 -0.99
C PRO A 85 -6.05 2.22 -1.77
N GLU A 86 -6.98 2.73 -2.58
CA GLU A 86 -6.77 3.96 -3.37
C GLU A 86 -6.43 5.16 -2.48
N GLN A 87 -7.14 5.34 -1.36
CA GLN A 87 -6.90 6.46 -0.47
C GLN A 87 -5.60 6.33 0.32
N LEU A 88 -5.13 5.10 0.56
CA LEU A 88 -3.81 4.85 1.14
C LEU A 88 -2.71 5.20 0.14
N ILE A 89 -2.86 4.81 -1.13
CA ILE A 89 -1.91 5.16 -2.21
C ILE A 89 -1.85 6.68 -2.35
N ASP A 90 -3.00 7.34 -2.44
CA ASP A 90 -3.13 8.81 -2.50
C ASP A 90 -2.36 9.48 -1.35
N HIS A 91 -2.53 8.99 -0.12
CA HIS A 91 -1.82 9.52 1.05
C HIS A 91 -0.30 9.33 0.99
N LEU A 92 0.18 8.22 0.45
CA LEU A 92 1.62 7.97 0.28
C LEU A 92 2.22 8.74 -0.90
N THR A 93 1.38 9.20 -1.83
CA THR A 93 1.79 10.01 -2.98
C THR A 93 1.65 11.51 -2.75
N ASP A 94 1.04 11.98 -1.66
CA ASP A 94 1.01 13.40 -1.29
C ASP A 94 2.40 13.85 -0.80
#